data_AF-A0AAT9GIY8-F1
#
_entry.id   AF-A0AAT9GIY8-F1
#
_cell.length_a   1.000
_cell.length_b   1.000
_cell.length_c   1.000
_cell.angle_alpha   90.00
_cell.angle_beta   90.00
_cell.angle_gamma   90.00
#
_symmetry.space_group_name_H-M   'P 1'
#
loop_
_entity.id
_entity.type
_entity.pdbx_description
1 polymer ?
#
loop_
_entity_poly.entity_id
_entity_poly.type
_entity_poly.pdbx_seq_one_letter_code
_entity_poly.pdbx_strand_id
1 'polypeptide(L)'
;MKCAFDKEKLWSLALNELTDAEKAEVNSHVSTCSECTEELNSIMTFWNITAALPEPEPSADIKSSFIQQLETYKQEQLAKTSASYQVKEIFSKFITILFTPRVAYGLGMLVIGVVATSLYFQQKGTGKSEVSMLSSQVKEMRELLALSLLEHPSASERLRAVSYVNEIDTVDGRLQDALLTTLNNDENVNVRLTALEALSNMTADPKVREGLIQSIQHQESPLVQSALADLMLKMQEKKSVRSLQNLLKKPETNEAIKTKIQATIHQLNT
;
A
#
# COMPACT_ATOMS: atom_id res chain seq x y z
N MET A 1 13.02 35.31 34.46
CA MET A 1 13.65 34.84 33.20
C MET A 1 12.78 33.71 32.69
N LYS A 2 12.28 33.76 31.45
CA LYS A 2 11.41 32.70 30.92
C LYS A 2 12.25 31.44 30.70
N CYS A 3 11.83 30.31 31.25
CA CYS A 3 12.47 29.03 30.98
C CYS A 3 12.35 28.70 29.48
N ALA A 4 13.47 28.32 28.84
CA ALA A 4 13.52 27.92 27.43
C ALA A 4 13.38 26.39 27.24
N PHE A 5 13.00 25.68 28.30
CA PHE A 5 12.87 24.22 28.29
C PHE A 5 11.61 23.78 27.54
N ASP A 6 11.73 22.65 26.86
CA ASP A 6 10.65 22.07 26.07
C ASP A 6 9.55 21.49 26.99
N LYS A 7 8.40 22.15 27.00
CA LYS A 7 7.25 21.78 27.84
C LYS A 7 6.59 20.49 27.36
N GLU A 8 6.80 20.05 26.12
CA GLU A 8 6.31 18.76 25.63
C GLU A 8 7.02 17.58 26.31
N LYS A 9 8.29 17.78 26.70
CA LYS A 9 9.05 16.78 27.47
C LYS A 9 8.48 16.58 28.90
N LEU A 10 7.79 17.56 29.46
CA LEU A 10 7.12 17.42 30.77
C LEU A 10 5.86 16.53 30.67
N TRP A 11 5.10 16.66 29.57
CA TRP A 11 3.93 15.81 29.31
C TRP A 11 4.29 14.37 28.98
N SER A 12 5.29 14.16 28.13
CA SER A 12 5.79 12.81 27.81
C SER A 12 6.43 12.12 29.02
N LEU A 13 7.01 12.88 29.97
CA LEU A 13 7.41 12.35 31.27
C LEU A 13 6.20 11.85 32.08
N ALA A 14 5.12 12.63 32.12
CA ALA A 14 3.89 12.27 32.85
C ALA A 14 3.15 11.07 32.23
N LEU A 15 3.20 10.91 30.90
CA LEU A 15 2.63 9.78 30.15
C LEU A 15 3.54 8.54 30.11
N ASN A 16 4.74 8.61 30.71
CA ASN A 16 5.74 7.55 30.69
C ASN A 16 6.20 7.14 29.27
N GLU A 17 6.23 8.09 28.34
CA GLU A 17 6.60 7.88 26.93
C GLU A 17 8.09 8.18 26.62
N LEU A 18 8.84 8.69 27.60
CA LEU A 18 10.27 9.02 27.47
C LEU A 18 11.18 7.80 27.71
N THR A 19 12.32 7.78 27.02
CA THR A 19 13.41 6.83 27.30
C THR A 19 14.10 7.13 28.63
N ASP A 20 14.81 6.15 29.21
CA ASP A 20 15.48 6.33 30.51
C ASP A 20 16.55 7.44 30.49
N ALA A 21 17.20 7.66 29.34
CA ALA A 21 18.16 8.75 29.15
C ALA A 21 17.49 10.13 29.17
N GLU A 22 16.33 10.26 28.51
CA GLU A 22 15.57 11.52 28.46
C GLU A 22 14.91 11.82 29.81
N LYS A 23 14.44 10.79 30.53
CA LYS A 23 13.94 10.95 31.90
C LYS A 23 15.00 11.56 32.83
N ALA A 24 16.24 11.09 32.73
CA ALA A 24 17.35 11.63 33.53
C ALA A 24 17.64 13.11 33.19
N GLU A 25 17.60 13.47 31.90
CA GLU A 25 17.75 14.85 31.42
C GLU A 25 16.65 15.76 31.98
N VAL A 26 15.38 15.38 31.81
CA VAL A 26 14.22 16.16 32.27
C VAL A 26 14.21 16.29 33.79
N ASN A 27 14.49 15.21 34.53
CA ASN A 27 14.53 15.24 36.00
C ASN A 27 15.66 16.15 36.53
N SER A 28 16.82 16.17 35.86
CA SER A 28 17.90 17.09 36.21
C SER A 28 17.47 18.56 36.02
N HIS A 29 16.73 18.84 34.95
CA HIS A 29 16.24 20.17 34.65
C HIS A 29 15.16 20.63 35.64
N VAL A 30 14.18 19.76 35.92
CA VAL A 30 13.11 20.05 36.88
C VAL A 30 13.68 20.36 38.27
N SER A 31 14.75 19.68 38.70
CA SER A 31 15.38 19.94 40.00
C SER A 31 16.01 21.35 40.15
N THR A 32 16.27 22.04 39.04
CA THR A 32 16.93 23.35 39.01
C THR A 32 16.00 24.50 38.57
N CYS A 33 14.84 24.18 37.99
CA CYS A 33 13.88 25.18 37.50
C CYS A 33 12.56 25.13 38.29
N SER A 34 12.26 26.22 39.00
CA SER A 34 11.01 26.36 39.77
C SER A 34 9.76 26.40 38.87
N GLU A 35 9.84 27.01 37.69
CA GLU A 35 8.75 27.10 36.72
C GLU A 35 8.35 25.71 36.20
N CYS A 36 9.32 24.88 35.80
CA CYS A 36 9.04 23.52 35.32
C CYS A 36 8.58 22.56 36.43
N THR A 37 9.00 22.80 37.68
CA THR A 37 8.50 22.03 38.84
C THR A 37 7.02 22.31 39.09
N GLU A 38 6.61 23.58 38.98
CA GLU A 38 5.20 23.98 39.15
C GLU A 38 4.32 23.40 38.03
N GLU A 39 4.79 23.45 36.78
CA GLU A 39 4.07 22.86 35.65
C GLU A 39 3.93 21.34 35.78
N LEU A 40 5.01 20.62 36.14
CA LEU A 40 4.95 19.17 36.35
C LEU A 40 3.95 18.79 37.45
N ASN A 41 3.93 19.53 38.56
CA ASN A 41 2.97 19.31 39.64
C ASN A 41 1.53 19.54 39.18
N SER A 42 1.28 20.54 38.31
CA SER A 42 -0.06 20.77 37.75
C SER A 42 -0.55 19.59 36.90
N ILE A 43 0.35 19.00 36.09
CA ILE A 43 0.08 17.84 35.25
C ILE A 43 -0.23 16.62 36.12
N MET A 44 0.59 16.34 37.13
CA MET A 44 0.35 15.22 38.07
C MET A 44 -0.96 15.39 38.84
N THR A 45 -1.33 16.61 39.20
CA THR A 45 -2.60 16.88 39.90
C THR A 45 -3.79 16.51 39.02
N PHE A 46 -3.75 16.86 37.73
CA PHE A 46 -4.78 16.46 36.76
C PHE A 46 -4.86 14.93 36.59
N TRP A 47 -3.72 14.24 36.51
CA TRP A 47 -3.68 12.78 36.42
C TRP A 47 -4.25 12.10 37.67
N ASN A 48 -3.96 12.61 38.86
CA ASN A 48 -4.52 12.06 40.10
C ASN A 48 -6.04 12.23 40.18
N ILE A 49 -6.59 13.33 39.66
CA ILE A 49 -8.04 13.56 39.61
C ILE A 49 -8.71 12.59 38.63
N THR A 50 -8.10 12.33 37.48
CA THR A 50 -8.66 11.42 36.47
C THR A 50 -8.53 9.95 36.87
N ALA A 51 -7.43 9.56 37.53
CA ALA A 51 -7.24 8.22 38.09
C ALA A 51 -8.20 7.89 39.24
N ALA A 52 -8.74 8.92 39.91
CA ALA A 52 -9.75 8.76 40.96
C ALA A 52 -11.18 8.56 40.41
N LEU A 53 -11.38 8.65 39.10
CA LEU A 53 -12.68 8.36 38.50
C LEU A 53 -12.90 6.84 38.47
N PRO A 54 -14.05 6.35 38.96
CA PRO A 54 -14.36 4.92 38.89
C PRO A 54 -14.48 4.51 37.42
N GLU A 55 -13.71 3.50 37.01
CA GLU A 55 -13.81 2.92 35.68
C GLU A 55 -15.18 2.22 35.54
N PRO A 56 -16.03 2.60 34.58
CA PRO A 56 -17.32 1.96 34.43
C PRO A 56 -17.13 0.54 33.87
N GLU A 57 -17.34 -0.48 34.71
CA GLU A 57 -17.40 -1.86 34.23
C GLU A 57 -18.60 -2.01 33.27
N PRO A 58 -18.40 -2.58 32.06
CA PRO A 58 -19.51 -2.81 31.14
C PRO A 58 -20.51 -3.76 31.80
N SER A 59 -21.80 -3.40 31.76
CA SER A 59 -22.85 -4.25 32.32
C SER A 59 -22.84 -5.61 31.62
N ALA A 60 -23.06 -6.69 32.40
CA ALA A 60 -23.03 -8.07 31.89
C ALA A 60 -23.96 -8.30 30.68
N ASP A 61 -24.98 -7.46 30.54
CA ASP A 61 -26.00 -7.49 29.48
C ASP A 61 -25.48 -6.99 28.11
N ILE A 62 -24.47 -6.11 28.09
CA ILE A 62 -23.84 -5.66 26.85
C ILE A 62 -23.03 -6.80 26.22
N LYS A 63 -22.40 -7.64 27.05
CA LYS A 63 -21.62 -8.77 26.56
C LYS A 63 -22.52 -9.85 25.95
N SER A 64 -23.64 -10.17 26.59
CA SER A 64 -24.59 -11.17 26.08
C SER A 64 -25.24 -10.72 24.76
N SER A 65 -25.70 -9.47 24.69
CA SER A 65 -26.31 -8.89 23.48
C SER A 65 -25.32 -8.83 22.30
N PHE A 66 -24.05 -8.50 22.56
CA PHE A 66 -23.00 -8.54 21.54
C PHE A 66 -22.76 -9.96 20.99
N ILE A 67 -22.65 -10.97 21.87
CA ILE A 67 -22.47 -12.36 21.45
C ILE A 67 -23.67 -12.85 20.64
N GLN A 68 -24.88 -12.49 21.05
CA GLN A 68 -26.10 -12.84 20.32
C GLN A 68 -26.15 -12.21 18.91
N GLN A 69 -25.70 -10.97 18.76
CA GLN A 69 -25.58 -10.32 17.45
C GLN A 69 -24.53 -11.01 16.55
N LEU A 70 -23.39 -11.42 17.11
CA LEU A 70 -22.36 -12.15 16.37
C LEU A 70 -22.85 -13.52 15.86
N GLU A 71 -23.57 -14.27 16.69
CA GLU A 71 -24.13 -15.57 16.31
C GLU A 71 -25.18 -15.43 15.20
N THR A 72 -26.05 -14.42 15.31
CA THR A 72 -27.07 -14.11 14.28
C THR A 72 -26.40 -13.77 12.95
N TYR A 73 -25.39 -12.91 12.95
CA TYR A 73 -24.63 -12.55 11.75
C TYR A 73 -23.96 -13.76 11.10
N LYS A 74 -23.39 -14.67 11.91
CA LYS A 74 -22.76 -15.90 11.42
C LYS A 74 -23.78 -16.84 10.74
N GLN A 75 -24.98 -16.97 11.30
CA GLN A 75 -26.04 -17.78 10.70
C GLN A 75 -26.55 -17.21 9.38
N GLU A 76 -26.72 -15.89 9.28
CA GLU A 76 -27.10 -15.24 8.01
C GLU A 76 -26.05 -15.43 6.90
N GLN A 77 -24.76 -15.35 7.24
CA GLN A 77 -23.67 -15.59 6.29
C GLN A 77 -23.64 -17.05 5.79
N LEU A 78 -23.88 -18.01 6.68
CA LEU A 78 -23.99 -19.43 6.31
C LEU A 78 -25.24 -19.71 5.47
N ALA A 79 -26.37 -19.05 5.76
CA ALA A 79 -27.59 -19.13 4.96
C ALA A 79 -27.41 -18.55 3.55
N LYS A 80 -26.62 -17.48 3.38
CA LYS A 80 -26.24 -16.92 2.07
C LYS A 80 -25.37 -17.88 1.24
N THR A 81 -24.55 -18.72 1.90
CA THR A 81 -23.79 -19.78 1.22
C THR A 81 -24.68 -20.95 0.76
N SER A 82 -25.84 -21.15 1.41
CA SER A 82 -26.89 -22.10 1.03
C SER A 82 -27.78 -21.62 -0.14
N ALA A 83 -27.56 -20.40 -0.66
CA ALA A 83 -28.27 -19.89 -1.85
C ALA A 83 -28.05 -20.75 -3.11
N SER A 84 -27.04 -21.61 -3.12
CA SER A 84 -26.81 -22.62 -4.16
C SER A 84 -27.93 -23.65 -4.30
N TYR A 85 -28.74 -23.89 -3.26
CA TYR A 85 -29.88 -24.81 -3.32
C TYR A 85 -31.15 -24.15 -3.92
N GLN A 86 -31.38 -22.86 -3.68
CA GLN A 86 -32.55 -22.15 -4.24
C GLN A 86 -32.41 -21.84 -5.74
N VAL A 87 -31.19 -21.60 -6.23
CA VAL A 87 -30.95 -21.37 -7.67
C VAL A 87 -31.25 -22.62 -8.50
N LYS A 88 -31.05 -23.83 -7.93
CA LYS A 88 -31.28 -25.10 -8.63
C LYS A 88 -32.77 -25.37 -8.90
N GLU A 89 -33.66 -24.90 -8.03
CA GLU A 89 -35.12 -25.04 -8.22
C GLU A 89 -35.68 -24.04 -9.25
N ILE A 90 -35.14 -22.81 -9.26
CA ILE A 90 -35.52 -21.79 -10.25
C ILE A 90 -35.03 -22.19 -11.65
N PHE A 91 -33.79 -22.69 -11.75
CA PHE A 91 -33.20 -23.09 -13.03
C PHE A 91 -33.90 -24.30 -13.66
N SER A 92 -34.31 -25.28 -12.85
CA SER A 92 -35.05 -26.45 -13.34
C SER A 92 -36.46 -26.08 -13.84
N LYS A 93 -37.17 -25.17 -13.15
CA LYS A 93 -38.47 -24.63 -13.62
C LYS A 93 -38.31 -23.84 -14.93
N PHE A 94 -37.24 -23.06 -15.07
CA PHE A 94 -36.93 -22.30 -16.28
C PHE A 94 -36.63 -23.21 -17.49
N ILE A 95 -35.88 -24.30 -17.28
CA ILE A 95 -35.60 -25.30 -18.31
C ILE A 95 -36.90 -25.97 -18.77
N THR A 96 -37.80 -26.36 -17.87
CA THR A 96 -39.07 -27.00 -18.27
C THR A 96 -40.00 -26.08 -19.08
N ILE A 97 -39.97 -24.76 -18.82
CA ILE A 97 -40.70 -23.75 -19.61
C ILE A 97 -40.08 -23.59 -21.00
N LEU A 98 -38.76 -23.64 -21.11
CA LEU A 98 -38.01 -23.50 -22.38
C LEU A 98 -38.30 -24.64 -23.38
N PHE A 99 -38.55 -25.86 -22.88
CA PHE A 99 -38.76 -27.06 -23.71
C PHE A 99 -40.23 -27.34 -24.07
N THR A 100 -41.17 -26.43 -23.75
CA THR A 100 -42.57 -26.54 -24.21
C THR A 100 -42.70 -26.08 -25.67
N PRO A 101 -43.35 -26.83 -26.59
CA PRO A 101 -43.34 -26.55 -28.04
C PRO A 101 -44.01 -25.23 -28.45
N ARG A 102 -44.68 -24.53 -27.53
CA ARG A 102 -45.27 -23.19 -27.76
C ARG A 102 -44.25 -22.05 -27.63
N VAL A 103 -43.18 -22.24 -26.85
CA VAL A 103 -42.15 -21.20 -26.57
C VAL A 103 -40.99 -21.29 -27.57
N ALA A 104 -40.80 -22.46 -28.19
CA ALA A 104 -39.72 -22.74 -29.14
C ALA A 104 -39.71 -21.79 -30.36
N TYR A 105 -40.87 -21.40 -30.88
CA TYR A 105 -40.96 -20.48 -32.02
C TYR A 105 -40.53 -19.05 -31.67
N GLY A 106 -40.92 -18.55 -30.49
CA GLY A 106 -40.51 -17.21 -30.02
C GLY A 106 -39.02 -17.13 -29.74
N LEU A 107 -38.46 -18.19 -29.15
CA LEU A 107 -37.02 -18.30 -28.88
C LEU A 107 -36.22 -18.45 -30.17
N GLY A 108 -36.73 -19.21 -31.14
CA GLY A 108 -36.14 -19.31 -32.48
C GLY A 108 -36.04 -17.96 -33.19
N MET A 109 -37.12 -17.16 -33.18
CA MET A 109 -37.12 -15.81 -33.77
C MET A 109 -36.17 -14.86 -33.05
N LEU A 110 -36.07 -14.93 -31.71
CA LEU A 110 -35.14 -14.12 -30.93
C LEU A 110 -33.69 -14.50 -31.23
N VAL A 111 -33.37 -15.79 -31.28
CA VAL A 111 -32.03 -16.27 -31.62
C VAL A 111 -31.65 -15.85 -33.05
N ILE A 112 -32.57 -16.00 -34.02
CA ILE A 112 -32.33 -15.55 -35.39
C ILE A 112 -32.13 -14.02 -35.43
N GLY A 113 -32.93 -13.26 -34.69
CA GLY A 113 -32.79 -11.80 -34.60
C GLY A 113 -31.45 -11.39 -33.99
N VAL A 114 -31.02 -12.04 -32.90
CA VAL A 114 -29.73 -11.78 -32.25
C VAL A 114 -28.57 -12.18 -33.16
N VAL A 115 -28.66 -13.30 -33.86
CA VAL A 115 -27.63 -13.75 -34.81
C VAL A 115 -27.56 -12.85 -36.05
N ALA A 116 -28.70 -12.45 -36.61
CA ALA A 116 -28.73 -11.51 -37.74
C ALA A 116 -28.18 -10.14 -37.33
N THR A 117 -28.53 -9.66 -36.13
CA THR A 117 -28.04 -8.40 -35.58
C THR A 117 -26.54 -8.49 -35.28
N SER A 118 -26.06 -9.59 -34.69
CA SER A 118 -24.63 -9.76 -34.40
C SER A 118 -23.79 -9.83 -35.66
N LEU A 119 -24.24 -10.55 -36.70
CA LEU A 119 -23.57 -10.60 -37.99
C LEU A 119 -23.55 -9.23 -38.69
N TYR A 120 -24.66 -8.48 -38.64
CA TYR A 120 -24.74 -7.14 -39.23
C TYR A 120 -23.84 -6.12 -38.51
N PHE A 121 -23.76 -6.17 -37.17
CA PHE A 121 -22.88 -5.31 -36.38
C PHE A 121 -21.40 -5.73 -36.47
N GLN A 122 -21.11 -7.01 -36.65
CA GLN A 122 -19.74 -7.51 -36.84
C GLN A 122 -19.14 -7.00 -38.17
N GLN A 123 -19.98 -6.77 -39.19
CA GLN A 123 -19.56 -6.18 -40.47
C GLN A 123 -19.38 -4.64 -40.40
N LYS A 124 -19.99 -3.96 -39.43
CA LYS A 124 -19.85 -2.51 -39.16
C LYS A 124 -19.05 -2.23 -37.88
N GLY A 125 -17.89 -2.86 -37.74
CA GLY A 125 -17.00 -2.74 -36.57
C GLY A 125 -16.30 -1.38 -36.38
N THR A 126 -16.94 -0.25 -36.66
CA THR A 126 -16.30 1.08 -36.59
C THR A 126 -16.29 1.68 -35.18
N GLY A 127 -17.24 1.34 -34.30
CA GLY A 127 -17.35 1.95 -32.97
C GLY A 127 -16.36 1.44 -31.91
N LYS A 128 -15.90 0.18 -31.99
CA LYS A 128 -14.88 -0.36 -31.07
C LYS A 128 -13.47 0.15 -31.40
N SER A 129 -13.21 0.44 -32.67
CA SER A 129 -11.90 0.91 -33.14
C SER A 129 -11.59 2.34 -32.70
N GLU A 130 -12.60 3.23 -32.66
CA GLU A 130 -12.39 4.64 -32.31
C GLU A 130 -12.11 4.83 -30.82
N VAL A 131 -12.85 4.13 -29.95
CA VAL A 131 -12.62 4.16 -28.49
C VAL A 131 -11.27 3.53 -28.12
N SER A 132 -10.89 2.42 -28.75
CA SER A 132 -9.56 1.82 -28.52
C SER A 132 -8.42 2.71 -29.01
N MET A 133 -8.61 3.42 -30.13
CA MET A 133 -7.62 4.35 -30.67
C MET A 133 -7.45 5.57 -29.77
N LEU A 134 -8.55 6.18 -29.30
CA LEU A 134 -8.49 7.33 -28.40
C LEU A 134 -7.88 6.95 -27.04
N SER A 135 -8.23 5.79 -26.49
CA SER A 135 -7.62 5.27 -25.25
C SER A 135 -6.11 5.08 -25.40
N SER A 136 -5.66 4.54 -26.53
CA SER A 136 -4.23 4.38 -26.83
C SER A 136 -3.53 5.74 -26.95
N GLN A 137 -4.14 6.72 -27.62
CA GLN A 137 -3.56 8.07 -27.75
C GLN A 137 -3.43 8.77 -26.39
N VAL A 138 -4.45 8.69 -25.54
CA VAL A 138 -4.38 9.27 -24.18
C VAL A 138 -3.29 8.60 -23.35
N LYS A 139 -3.14 7.28 -23.48
CA LYS A 139 -2.07 6.54 -22.81
C LYS A 139 -0.68 7.04 -23.25
N GLU A 140 -0.44 7.13 -24.55
CA GLU A 140 0.83 7.61 -25.11
C GLU A 140 1.13 9.06 -24.69
N MET A 141 0.11 9.93 -24.67
CA MET A 141 0.25 11.29 -24.17
C MET A 141 0.64 11.35 -22.68
N ARG A 142 0.05 10.48 -21.84
CA ARG A 142 0.39 10.39 -20.41
C ARG A 142 1.81 9.86 -20.20
N GLU A 143 2.24 8.87 -20.97
CA GLU A 143 3.61 8.35 -20.92
C GLU A 143 4.63 9.43 -21.28
N LEU A 144 4.37 10.20 -22.35
CA LEU A 144 5.24 11.31 -22.75
C LEU A 144 5.27 12.43 -21.71
N LEU A 145 4.13 12.76 -21.10
CA LEU A 145 4.06 13.71 -19.98
C LEU A 145 4.89 13.21 -18.80
N ALA A 146 4.73 11.95 -18.39
CA ALA A 146 5.47 11.38 -17.28
C ALA A 146 6.98 11.41 -17.54
N LEU A 147 7.43 11.02 -18.74
CA LEU A 147 8.84 11.12 -19.12
C LEU A 147 9.36 12.56 -19.05
N SER A 148 8.60 13.52 -19.60
CA SER A 148 9.00 14.93 -19.56
C SER A 148 9.05 15.49 -18.14
N LEU A 149 8.16 15.07 -17.26
CA LEU A 149 8.14 15.50 -15.87
C LEU A 149 9.27 14.85 -15.04
N LEU A 150 9.68 13.62 -15.38
CA LEU A 150 10.84 12.96 -14.75
C LEU A 150 12.17 13.68 -15.03
N GLU A 151 12.31 14.33 -16.18
CA GLU A 151 13.52 15.11 -16.52
C GLU A 151 13.49 16.55 -15.97
N HIS A 152 12.39 16.94 -15.33
CA HIS A 152 12.21 18.30 -14.87
C HIS A 152 13.13 18.63 -13.67
N PRO A 153 13.72 19.84 -13.56
CA PRO A 153 14.63 20.20 -12.48
C PRO A 153 13.97 20.23 -11.09
N SER A 154 12.65 20.43 -11.01
CA SER A 154 11.91 20.40 -9.75
C SER A 154 11.59 18.98 -9.30
N ALA A 155 12.06 18.60 -8.10
CA ALA A 155 11.74 17.31 -7.48
C ALA A 155 10.22 17.09 -7.31
N SER A 156 9.45 18.15 -7.05
CA SER A 156 7.98 18.05 -6.94
C SER A 156 7.33 17.63 -8.26
N GLU A 157 7.84 18.10 -9.40
CA GLU A 157 7.35 17.68 -10.72
C GLU A 157 7.75 16.24 -11.03
N ARG A 158 8.98 15.83 -10.65
CA ARG A 158 9.41 14.43 -10.79
C ARG A 158 8.58 13.48 -9.92
N LEU A 159 8.21 13.88 -8.70
CA LEU A 159 7.28 13.10 -7.86
C LEU A 159 5.89 12.97 -8.50
N ARG A 160 5.35 14.05 -9.07
CA ARG A 160 4.09 13.99 -9.82
C ARG A 160 4.19 13.05 -11.02
N ALA A 161 5.31 13.07 -11.73
CA ALA A 161 5.57 12.15 -12.84
C ALA A 161 5.36 10.70 -12.43
N VAL A 162 5.93 10.30 -11.28
CA VAL A 162 5.80 8.93 -10.77
C VAL A 162 4.36 8.61 -10.34
N SER A 163 3.62 9.58 -9.78
CA SER A 163 2.20 9.37 -9.47
C SER A 163 1.36 9.03 -10.71
N TYR A 164 1.64 9.65 -11.86
CA TYR A 164 0.96 9.33 -13.11
C TYR A 164 1.27 7.91 -13.60
N VAL A 165 2.50 7.41 -13.38
CA VAL A 165 2.87 6.03 -13.74
C VAL A 165 1.97 5.02 -13.02
N ASN A 166 1.66 5.26 -11.75
CA ASN A 166 0.80 4.37 -10.97
C ASN A 166 -0.66 4.33 -11.46
N GLU A 167 -1.10 5.30 -12.27
CA GLU A 167 -2.43 5.34 -12.89
C GLU A 167 -2.48 4.66 -14.27
N ILE A 168 -1.35 4.17 -14.79
CA ILE A 168 -1.26 3.53 -16.10
C ILE A 168 -1.23 2.01 -15.91
N ASP A 169 -2.23 1.31 -16.47
CA ASP A 169 -2.35 -0.16 -16.34
C ASP A 169 -1.15 -0.93 -16.88
N THR A 170 -0.55 -0.44 -17.97
CA THR A 170 0.57 -1.10 -18.65
C THR A 170 1.65 -0.08 -18.99
N VAL A 171 2.79 -0.18 -18.33
CA VAL A 171 3.89 0.76 -18.52
C VAL A 171 4.91 0.19 -19.51
N ASP A 172 5.23 0.97 -20.53
CA ASP A 172 6.15 0.56 -21.59
C ASP A 172 7.60 0.42 -21.09
N GLY A 173 8.43 -0.24 -21.90
CA GLY A 173 9.83 -0.50 -21.53
C GLY A 173 10.68 0.76 -21.38
N ARG A 174 10.30 1.88 -22.03
CA ARG A 174 11.03 3.15 -21.97
C ARG A 174 10.80 3.86 -20.65
N LEU A 175 9.55 3.90 -20.19
CA LEU A 175 9.17 4.48 -18.91
C LEU A 175 9.68 3.62 -17.74
N GLN A 176 9.73 2.29 -17.90
CA GLN A 176 10.44 1.43 -16.94
C GLN A 176 11.93 1.78 -16.81
N ASP A 177 12.63 1.99 -17.94
CA ASP A 177 14.05 2.38 -17.95
C ASP A 177 14.25 3.77 -17.33
N ALA A 178 13.33 4.70 -17.59
CA ALA A 178 13.34 6.02 -16.98
C ALA A 178 13.19 5.92 -15.46
N LEU A 179 12.24 5.13 -14.95
CA LEU A 179 12.05 4.93 -13.51
C LEU A 179 13.25 4.27 -12.83
N LEU A 180 13.87 3.27 -13.47
CA LEU A 180 15.12 2.66 -12.98
C LEU A 180 16.27 3.67 -12.94
N THR A 181 16.36 4.54 -13.95
CA THR A 181 17.33 5.64 -14.00
C THR A 181 17.07 6.64 -12.88
N THR A 182 15.81 7.03 -12.65
CA THR A 182 15.39 7.89 -11.55
C THR A 182 15.73 7.26 -10.19
N LEU A 183 15.41 5.98 -9.97
CA LEU A 183 15.77 5.24 -8.75
C LEU A 183 17.27 5.29 -8.46
N ASN A 184 18.11 5.20 -9.48
CA ASN A 184 19.56 5.14 -9.28
C ASN A 184 20.23 6.50 -9.17
N ASN A 185 19.70 7.53 -9.84
CA ASN A 185 20.43 8.76 -10.08
C ASN A 185 19.73 10.04 -9.58
N ASP A 186 18.47 9.99 -9.15
CA ASP A 186 17.80 11.20 -8.66
C ASP A 186 18.45 11.71 -7.37
N GLU A 187 18.76 13.01 -7.35
CA GLU A 187 19.32 13.70 -6.19
C GLU A 187 18.40 13.62 -4.96
N ASN A 188 17.08 13.57 -5.18
CA ASN A 188 16.10 13.58 -4.12
C ASN A 188 15.73 12.15 -3.71
N VAL A 189 16.03 11.82 -2.44
CA VAL A 189 15.73 10.51 -1.85
C VAL A 189 14.24 10.15 -1.95
N ASN A 190 13.33 11.11 -1.80
CA ASN A 190 11.90 10.85 -1.89
C ASN A 190 11.50 10.47 -3.31
N VAL A 191 12.05 11.13 -4.33
CA VAL A 191 11.79 10.76 -5.73
C VAL A 191 12.27 9.33 -6.01
N ARG A 192 13.44 8.95 -5.49
CA ARG A 192 13.94 7.57 -5.58
C ARG A 192 13.03 6.56 -4.91
N LEU A 193 12.54 6.86 -3.70
CA LEU A 193 11.61 5.98 -2.98
C LEU A 193 10.28 5.81 -3.72
N THR A 194 9.73 6.90 -4.27
CA THR A 194 8.49 6.83 -5.05
C THR A 194 8.71 6.05 -6.36
N ALA A 195 9.86 6.24 -7.03
CA ALA A 195 10.21 5.44 -8.21
C ALA A 195 10.33 3.95 -7.87
N LEU A 196 10.95 3.61 -6.73
CA LEU A 196 11.00 2.24 -6.21
C LEU A 196 9.60 1.67 -5.96
N GLU A 197 8.70 2.46 -5.36
CA GLU A 197 7.33 2.06 -5.10
C GLU A 197 6.57 1.75 -6.40
N ALA A 198 6.69 2.63 -7.41
CA ALA A 198 6.09 2.38 -8.73
C ALA A 198 6.65 1.11 -9.39
N LEU A 199 7.98 0.93 -9.36
CA LEU A 199 8.64 -0.28 -9.90
C LEU A 199 8.22 -1.54 -9.14
N SER A 200 7.88 -1.45 -7.84
CA SER A 200 7.44 -2.59 -7.04
C SER A 200 6.15 -3.24 -7.56
N ASN A 201 5.28 -2.44 -8.19
CA ASN A 201 4.04 -2.90 -8.82
C ASN A 201 4.29 -3.63 -10.15
N MET A 202 5.50 -3.53 -10.70
CA MET A 202 5.88 -4.07 -12.01
C MET A 202 6.86 -5.25 -11.92
N THR A 203 7.04 -5.81 -10.72
CA THR A 203 8.02 -6.88 -10.43
C THR A 203 7.74 -8.21 -11.13
N ALA A 204 6.57 -8.35 -11.76
CA ALA A 204 6.26 -9.44 -12.68
C ALA A 204 7.17 -9.42 -13.92
N ASP A 205 7.57 -8.23 -14.39
CA ASP A 205 8.50 -8.08 -15.52
C ASP A 205 9.92 -8.48 -15.09
N PRO A 206 10.56 -9.49 -15.73
CA PRO A 206 11.92 -9.89 -15.43
C PRO A 206 12.95 -8.75 -15.58
N LYS A 207 12.73 -7.81 -16.52
CA LYS A 207 13.63 -6.67 -16.73
C LYS A 207 13.63 -5.73 -15.53
N VAL A 208 12.44 -5.38 -15.04
CA VAL A 208 12.27 -4.54 -13.85
C VAL A 208 12.90 -5.21 -12.62
N ARG A 209 12.64 -6.50 -12.44
CA ARG A 209 13.20 -7.28 -11.32
C ARG A 209 14.73 -7.30 -11.32
N GLU A 210 15.34 -7.56 -12.47
CA GLU A 210 16.81 -7.52 -12.60
C GLU A 210 17.34 -6.10 -12.35
N GLY A 211 16.68 -5.08 -12.89
CA GLY A 211 17.02 -3.68 -12.63
C GLY A 211 17.03 -3.34 -11.14
N LEU A 212 16.01 -3.75 -10.40
CA LEU A 212 15.92 -3.56 -8.94
C LEU A 212 17.05 -4.28 -8.17
N ILE A 213 17.44 -5.48 -8.60
CA ILE A 213 18.56 -6.21 -7.99
C ILE A 213 19.89 -5.47 -8.20
N GLN A 214 20.10 -4.91 -9.39
CA GLN A 214 21.30 -4.13 -9.69
C GLN A 214 21.31 -2.81 -8.89
N SER A 215 20.14 -2.16 -8.77
CA SER A 215 19.97 -0.91 -8.02
C SER A 215 20.47 -1.01 -6.57
N ILE A 216 20.40 -2.17 -5.90
CA ILE A 216 20.87 -2.37 -4.52
C ILE A 216 22.29 -1.83 -4.31
N GLN A 217 23.19 -2.05 -5.27
CA GLN A 217 24.59 -1.65 -5.14
C GLN A 217 24.83 -0.17 -5.44
N HIS A 218 23.88 0.51 -6.07
CA HIS A 218 23.97 1.92 -6.45
C HIS A 218 23.37 2.86 -5.40
N GLN A 219 22.63 2.35 -4.42
CA GLN A 219 21.99 3.19 -3.42
C GLN A 219 22.94 3.56 -2.29
N GLU A 220 23.05 4.86 -2.02
CA GLU A 220 23.78 5.42 -0.87
C GLU A 220 22.86 5.72 0.32
N SER A 221 21.58 6.00 0.05
CA SER A 221 20.63 6.36 1.09
C SER A 221 20.22 5.13 1.92
N PRO A 222 20.39 5.15 3.26
CA PRO A 222 19.94 4.07 4.14
C PRO A 222 18.45 3.75 3.97
N LEU A 223 17.62 4.75 3.70
CA LEU A 223 16.17 4.57 3.48
C LEU A 223 15.90 3.77 2.22
N VAL A 224 16.57 4.08 1.10
CA VAL A 224 16.37 3.35 -0.17
C VAL A 224 16.97 1.95 -0.09
N GLN A 225 18.13 1.78 0.55
CA GLN A 225 18.74 0.47 0.80
C GLN A 225 17.80 -0.44 1.62
N SER A 226 17.21 0.12 2.68
CA SER A 226 16.22 -0.55 3.54
C SER A 226 14.98 -0.96 2.76
N ALA A 227 14.42 -0.06 1.95
CA ALA A 227 13.22 -0.32 1.15
C ALA A 227 13.47 -1.37 0.06
N LEU A 228 14.63 -1.34 -0.61
CA LEU A 228 15.01 -2.39 -1.56
C LEU A 228 15.15 -3.75 -0.89
N ALA A 229 15.74 -3.82 0.31
CA ALA A 229 15.84 -5.06 1.06
C ALA A 229 14.47 -5.65 1.41
N ASP A 230 13.55 -4.81 1.90
CA ASP A 230 12.17 -5.21 2.18
C ASP A 230 11.46 -5.70 0.92
N LEU A 231 11.68 -5.02 -0.21
CA LEU A 231 11.11 -5.41 -1.49
C LEU A 231 11.64 -6.78 -1.93
N MET A 232 12.96 -7.02 -1.86
CA MET A 232 13.57 -8.30 -2.21
C MET A 232 13.02 -9.44 -1.35
N LEU A 233 12.83 -9.19 -0.05
CA LEU A 233 12.22 -10.15 0.87
C LEU A 233 10.75 -10.42 0.52
N LYS A 234 9.96 -9.37 0.28
CA LYS A 234 8.54 -9.47 -0.09
C LYS A 234 8.34 -10.32 -1.34
N MET A 235 9.21 -10.18 -2.34
CA MET A 235 9.15 -10.97 -3.58
C MET A 235 9.92 -12.29 -3.52
N GLN A 236 10.57 -12.62 -2.39
CA GLN A 236 11.41 -13.81 -2.21
C GLN A 236 12.53 -13.94 -3.28
N GLU A 237 13.17 -12.82 -3.63
CA GLU A 237 14.16 -12.78 -4.71
C GLU A 237 15.54 -13.26 -4.25
N LYS A 238 15.80 -14.56 -4.39
CA LYS A 238 17.07 -15.18 -3.98
C LYS A 238 18.27 -14.70 -4.80
N LYS A 239 18.09 -14.21 -6.04
CA LYS A 239 19.20 -13.67 -6.85
C LYS A 239 19.76 -12.37 -6.26
N SER A 240 18.98 -11.67 -5.44
CA SER A 240 19.41 -10.43 -4.77
C SER A 240 20.47 -10.67 -3.68
N VAL A 241 20.59 -11.89 -3.15
CA VAL A 241 21.49 -12.21 -2.02
C VAL A 241 22.93 -11.78 -2.29
N ARG A 242 23.43 -11.98 -3.51
CA ARG A 242 24.79 -11.55 -3.87
C ARG A 242 24.94 -10.03 -3.83
N SER A 243 23.96 -9.28 -4.33
CA SER A 243 23.96 -7.82 -4.28
C SER A 243 23.86 -7.30 -2.85
N LEU A 244 23.02 -7.92 -2.01
CA LEU A 244 22.88 -7.61 -0.59
C LEU A 244 24.19 -7.90 0.18
N GLN A 245 24.87 -9.01 -0.11
CA GLN A 245 26.18 -9.33 0.46
C GLN A 245 27.27 -8.32 0.06
N ASN A 246 27.23 -7.84 -1.18
CA ASN A 246 28.15 -6.79 -1.63
C ASN A 246 27.89 -5.47 -0.91
N LEU A 247 26.63 -5.14 -0.63
CA LEU A 247 26.27 -3.97 0.17
C LEU A 247 26.85 -4.04 1.59
N LEU A 248 26.86 -5.22 2.24
CA LEU A 248 27.47 -5.38 3.57
C LEU A 248 28.99 -5.09 3.62
N LYS A 249 29.68 -5.24 2.50
CA LYS A 249 31.14 -5.02 2.40
C LYS A 249 31.51 -3.54 2.24
N LYS A 250 30.54 -2.69 1.93
CA LYS A 250 30.73 -1.26 1.71
C LYS A 250 30.94 -0.54 3.05
N PRO A 251 32.06 0.19 3.23
CA PRO A 251 32.38 0.86 4.50
C PRO A 251 31.35 1.94 4.88
N GLU A 252 30.71 2.56 3.89
CA GLU A 252 29.68 3.59 4.06
C GLU A 252 28.33 3.06 4.56
N THR A 253 28.14 1.74 4.61
CA THR A 253 26.87 1.15 5.05
C THR A 253 26.72 1.27 6.56
N ASN A 254 25.65 1.94 6.99
CA ASN A 254 25.32 2.10 8.41
C ASN A 254 25.04 0.75 9.11
N GLU A 255 25.39 0.62 10.40
CA GLU A 255 25.22 -0.61 11.19
C GLU A 255 23.76 -1.11 11.28
N ALA A 256 22.78 -0.20 11.36
CA ALA A 256 21.36 -0.57 11.36
C ALA A 256 20.97 -1.21 10.01
N ILE A 257 21.51 -0.68 8.90
CA ILE A 257 21.31 -1.27 7.58
C ILE A 257 22.01 -2.61 7.48
N LYS A 258 23.25 -2.75 7.95
CA LYS A 258 23.94 -4.04 7.96
C LYS A 258 23.14 -5.13 8.66
N THR A 259 22.62 -4.81 9.86
CA THR A 259 21.77 -5.71 10.63
C THR A 259 20.51 -6.13 9.84
N LYS A 260 19.82 -5.16 9.23
CA LYS A 260 18.63 -5.42 8.40
C LYS A 260 18.96 -6.29 7.18
N ILE A 261 20.05 -6.00 6.49
CA ILE A 261 20.47 -6.73 5.29
C ILE A 261 20.87 -8.17 5.66
N GLN A 262 21.56 -8.39 6.78
CA GLN A 262 21.86 -9.72 7.30
C GLN A 262 20.59 -10.52 7.61
N ALA A 263 19.62 -9.91 8.29
CA ALA A 263 18.33 -10.54 8.57
C ALA A 263 17.58 -10.90 7.29
N THR A 264 17.61 -10.00 6.29
CA THR A 264 16.97 -10.22 4.98
C THR A 264 17.61 -11.39 4.24
N ILE A 265 18.95 -11.47 4.20
CA ILE A 265 19.69 -12.58 3.59
C ILE A 265 19.36 -13.90 4.28
N HIS A 266 19.27 -13.93 5.61
CA HIS A 266 18.93 -15.13 6.35
C HIS A 266 17.53 -15.66 5.98
N GLN A 267 16.54 -14.76 5.93
CA GLN A 267 15.16 -15.12 5.56
C GLN A 267 15.05 -15.59 4.11
N LEU A 268 15.78 -14.99 3.16
CA LEU A 268 15.78 -15.42 1.76
C LEU A 268 16.43 -16.80 1.53
N ASN A 269 17.33 -17.21 2.41
CA ASN A 269 17.99 -18.52 2.35
C ASN A 269 17.22 -19.62 3.07
N THR A 270 16.18 -19.27 3.83
CA THR A 270 15.25 -20.24 4.42
C THR A 270 14.27 -20.75 3.35
#